data_AF-A0AAW0IE11-F1
#
_entry.id   AF-A0AAW0IE11-F1
#
_cell.length_a   1.000
_cell.length_b   1.000
_cell.length_c   1.000
_cell.angle_alpha   90.00
_cell.angle_beta   90.00
_cell.angle_gamma   90.00
#
_symmetry.space_group_name_H-M   'P 1'
#
loop_
_entity.id
_entity.type
_entity.pdbx_description
1 polymer ?
#
loop_
_entity_poly.entity_id
_entity_poly.type
_entity_poly.pdbx_seq_one_letter_code
_entity_poly.pdbx_strand_id
1 'polypeptide(L)'
;MTDLEGNIVDVPNPSGRGPGYRYFGAAKKLPGVRELFEKPPELRKRRTRYDIYKRIDASYYGYRDDEDGVLERVEGPAEEKMRAEVLEEWNRVEEVRREAKKAVKSGEVVSMVKEVLFEGMEEEVEEEERKEREKLEKEEMEREGRREFVVHVPLPDDKEIERMVLEKKKRELLSKYVSEGLLEEQTEAKAMLNIQR
;
A
#
# COMPACT_ATOMS: atom_id res chain seq x y z
N MET A 1 -31.09 29.02 57.34
CA MET A 1 -31.19 29.71 58.64
C MET A 1 -32.36 30.67 58.46
N THR A 2 -33.36 30.65 59.33
CA THR A 2 -34.48 31.60 59.22
C THR A 2 -34.21 32.74 60.18
N ASP A 3 -34.52 33.96 59.74
CA ASP A 3 -34.46 35.12 60.63
C ASP A 3 -35.58 35.04 61.67
N LEU A 4 -35.54 35.91 62.68
CA LEU A 4 -36.55 35.99 63.75
C LEU A 4 -37.99 36.22 63.24
N GLU A 5 -38.15 36.58 61.96
CA GLU A 5 -39.41 36.82 61.26
C GLU A 5 -39.86 35.63 60.37
N GLY A 6 -39.15 34.50 60.42
CA GLY A 6 -39.55 33.26 59.73
C GLY A 6 -39.22 33.22 58.23
N ASN A 7 -38.53 34.23 57.70
CA ASN A 7 -38.09 34.25 56.30
C ASN A 7 -36.86 33.36 56.07
N ILE A 8 -36.86 32.61 54.97
CA ILE A 8 -35.76 31.69 54.60
C ILE A 8 -34.60 32.51 54.02
N VAL A 9 -33.48 32.58 54.75
CA VAL A 9 -32.25 33.20 54.25
C VAL A 9 -31.50 32.22 53.37
N ASP A 10 -31.26 32.63 52.13
CA ASP A 10 -30.51 31.86 51.14
C ASP A 10 -29.00 32.04 51.40
N VAL A 11 -28.42 31.11 52.15
CA VAL A 11 -26.98 31.10 52.43
C VAL A 11 -26.26 30.43 51.25
N PRO A 12 -25.24 31.07 50.63
CA PRO A 12 -24.55 30.53 49.47
C PRO A 12 -24.02 29.11 49.76
N ASN A 13 -24.50 28.13 49.00
CA ASN A 13 -24.16 26.73 49.22
C ASN A 13 -22.94 26.36 48.36
N PRO A 14 -21.76 26.05 48.93
CA PRO A 14 -20.58 25.65 48.15
C PRO A 14 -20.74 24.26 47.51
N SER A 15 -21.82 23.53 47.82
CA SER A 15 -22.08 22.16 47.37
C SER A 15 -23.14 22.05 46.27
N GLY A 16 -23.65 23.17 45.75
CA GLY A 16 -24.38 23.22 44.47
C GLY A 16 -25.71 22.44 44.38
N ARG A 17 -26.37 22.14 45.50
CA ARG A 17 -27.70 21.49 45.49
C ARG A 17 -28.66 22.26 46.40
N GLY A 18 -29.89 22.46 45.94
CA GLY A 18 -30.86 23.50 46.39
C GLY A 18 -31.24 23.52 47.88
N PRO A 19 -32.18 24.39 48.29
CA PRO A 19 -32.48 24.66 49.71
C PRO A 19 -33.10 23.43 50.39
N GLY A 20 -32.25 22.64 51.05
CA GLY A 20 -32.62 21.43 51.77
C GLY A 20 -31.74 21.18 53.00
N TYR A 21 -32.16 20.22 53.83
CA TYR A 21 -31.49 19.81 55.07
C TYR A 21 -30.00 19.50 54.83
N ARG A 22 -29.13 20.02 55.70
CA ARG A 22 -27.68 19.81 55.64
C ARG A 22 -27.29 18.62 56.51
N TYR A 23 -26.64 17.64 55.90
CA TYR A 23 -26.15 16.45 56.61
C TYR A 23 -24.71 16.70 57.11
N PHE A 24 -24.48 16.63 58.42
CA PHE A 24 -23.17 16.82 59.06
C PHE A 24 -22.69 15.56 59.79
N GLY A 25 -21.38 15.37 59.88
CA GLY A 25 -20.76 14.30 60.68
C GLY A 25 -21.32 12.89 60.37
N ALA A 26 -21.83 12.22 61.40
CA ALA A 26 -22.40 10.86 61.29
C ALA A 26 -23.64 10.79 60.40
N ALA A 27 -24.39 11.88 60.26
CA ALA A 27 -25.61 11.91 59.43
C ALA A 27 -25.31 11.65 57.95
N LYS A 28 -24.10 11.98 57.47
CA LYS A 28 -23.66 11.66 56.10
C LYS A 28 -23.45 10.16 55.85
N LYS A 29 -23.28 9.37 56.90
CA LYS A 29 -23.02 7.93 56.82
C LYS A 29 -24.29 7.08 56.96
N LEU A 30 -25.44 7.72 57.17
CA LEU A 30 -26.72 7.02 57.25
C LEU A 30 -27.08 6.40 55.88
N PRO A 31 -27.68 5.21 55.85
CA PRO A 31 -28.21 4.63 54.61
C PRO A 31 -29.22 5.59 53.98
N GLY A 32 -29.24 5.70 52.65
CA GLY A 32 -30.01 6.70 51.91
C GLY A 32 -29.36 8.09 51.82
N VAL A 33 -28.86 8.67 52.92
CA VAL A 33 -28.11 9.95 52.85
C VAL A 33 -26.75 9.76 52.22
N ARG A 34 -26.07 8.66 52.56
CA ARG A 34 -24.76 8.29 52.03
C ARG A 34 -24.77 8.17 50.50
N GLU A 35 -25.81 7.57 49.94
CA GLU A 35 -26.00 7.39 48.49
C GLU A 35 -26.15 8.72 47.75
N LEU A 36 -26.69 9.76 48.40
CA LEU A 36 -26.79 11.11 47.82
C LEU A 36 -25.42 11.78 47.65
N PHE A 37 -24.40 11.34 48.39
CA PHE A 37 -23.04 11.89 48.36
C PHE A 37 -22.03 10.95 47.68
N GLU A 38 -22.34 9.67 47.48
CA GLU A 38 -21.50 8.73 46.74
C GLU A 38 -21.52 9.11 45.25
N LYS A 39 -20.35 9.53 44.74
CA LYS A 39 -20.19 9.80 43.31
C LYS A 39 -20.39 8.50 42.54
N PRO A 40 -21.15 8.50 41.43
CA PRO A 40 -21.25 7.32 40.59
C PRO A 40 -19.84 6.90 40.16
N PRO A 41 -19.54 5.59 40.12
CA PRO A 41 -18.22 5.12 39.72
C PRO A 41 -17.88 5.69 38.33
N GLU A 42 -16.68 6.25 38.19
CA GLU A 42 -16.26 6.81 36.91
C GLU A 42 -16.33 5.72 35.83
N LEU A 43 -17.13 5.97 34.79
CA LEU A 43 -17.24 5.05 33.67
C LEU A 43 -15.86 4.92 33.02
N ARG A 44 -15.35 3.69 32.93
CA ARG A 44 -14.10 3.42 32.20
C ARG A 44 -14.28 3.91 30.76
N LYS A 45 -13.44 4.84 30.34
CA LYS A 45 -13.43 5.32 28.96
C LYS A 45 -13.08 4.16 28.04
N ARG A 46 -13.92 3.90 27.03
CA ARG A 46 -13.60 2.95 25.96
C ARG A 46 -12.41 3.51 25.16
N ARG A 47 -11.59 2.61 24.60
CA ARG A 47 -10.51 3.03 23.69
C ARG A 47 -11.13 3.81 22.53
N THR A 48 -10.59 4.99 22.28
CA THR A 48 -10.99 5.78 21.10
C THR A 48 -10.34 5.18 19.85
N ARG A 49 -10.87 5.49 18.67
CA ARG A 49 -10.24 5.10 17.39
C ARG A 49 -8.80 5.63 17.31
N TYR A 50 -8.56 6.83 17.82
CA TYR A 50 -7.21 7.41 17.91
C TYR A 50 -6.26 6.56 18.75
N ASP A 51 -6.71 6.03 19.89
CA ASP A 51 -5.89 5.14 20.75
C ASP A 51 -5.62 3.77 20.12
N ILE A 52 -6.43 3.38 19.14
CA ILE A 52 -6.23 2.16 18.35
C ILE A 52 -5.20 2.47 17.25
N TYR A 53 -5.43 3.53 16.45
CA TYR A 53 -4.52 3.95 15.39
C TYR A 53 -3.11 4.25 15.88
N LYS A 54 -2.96 4.81 17.08
CA LYS A 54 -1.65 5.06 17.70
C LYS A 54 -0.82 3.79 17.96
N ARG A 55 -1.45 2.62 17.97
CA ARG A 55 -0.80 1.31 18.17
C ARG A 55 -0.77 0.45 16.90
N ILE A 56 -1.27 0.98 15.78
CA ILE A 56 -1.15 0.31 14.49
C ILE A 56 0.21 0.69 13.93
N ASP A 57 1.15 -0.23 14.05
CA ASP A 57 2.52 -0.09 13.55
C ASP A 57 2.66 -0.75 12.16
N ALA A 58 3.84 -0.60 11.52
CA ALA A 58 4.14 -1.22 10.24
C ALA A 58 3.92 -2.74 10.23
N SER A 59 4.09 -3.40 11.38
CA SER A 59 3.79 -4.83 11.56
C SER A 59 2.33 -5.18 11.31
N TYR A 60 1.37 -4.28 11.55
CA TYR A 60 -0.04 -4.53 11.21
C TYR A 60 -0.26 -4.62 9.69
N TYR A 61 0.58 -3.95 8.92
CA TYR A 61 0.55 -3.95 7.46
C TYR A 61 1.51 -4.99 6.85
N GLY A 62 2.03 -5.92 7.65
CA GLY A 62 2.84 -7.04 7.15
C GLY A 62 4.27 -6.68 6.76
N TYR A 63 4.74 -5.43 6.94
CA TYR A 63 6.10 -5.01 6.56
C TYR A 63 7.25 -5.78 7.25
N ARG A 64 6.97 -6.65 8.22
CA ARG A 64 7.95 -7.49 8.91
C ARG A 64 7.79 -8.98 8.64
N ASP A 65 6.70 -9.42 8.01
CA ASP A 65 6.43 -10.84 7.82
C ASP A 65 7.43 -11.47 6.83
N ASP A 66 7.94 -10.68 5.89
CA ASP A 66 8.96 -11.11 4.92
C ASP A 66 10.36 -11.24 5.55
N GLU A 67 10.65 -10.54 6.66
CA GLU A 67 11.99 -10.50 7.26
C GLU A 67 12.28 -11.68 8.22
N ASP A 68 11.25 -12.43 8.65
CA ASP A 68 11.41 -13.54 9.60
C ASP A 68 12.00 -14.81 8.95
N GLY A 69 12.12 -14.84 7.61
CA GLY A 69 12.67 -15.96 6.84
C GLY A 69 11.85 -17.25 6.92
N VAL A 70 10.63 -17.19 7.45
CA VAL A 70 9.70 -18.33 7.49
C VAL A 70 9.23 -18.66 6.08
N LEU A 71 8.95 -17.64 5.27
CA LEU A 71 8.44 -17.78 3.92
C LEU A 71 9.43 -18.53 3.01
N GLU A 72 10.70 -18.11 2.99
CA GLU A 72 11.77 -18.76 2.21
C GLU A 72 11.91 -20.26 2.52
N ARG A 73 11.77 -20.66 3.79
CA ARG A 73 11.88 -22.08 4.20
C ARG A 73 10.73 -22.94 3.69
N VAL A 74 9.55 -22.37 3.54
CA VAL A 74 8.35 -23.09 3.08
C VAL A 74 8.25 -23.07 1.56
N GLU A 75 8.58 -21.94 0.94
CA GLU A 75 8.50 -21.76 -0.51
C GLU A 75 9.58 -22.53 -1.27
N GLY A 76 10.84 -22.53 -0.80
CA GLY A 76 11.94 -23.24 -1.47
C GLY A 76 11.63 -24.70 -1.85
N PRO A 77 11.21 -25.57 -0.90
CA PRO A 77 10.88 -26.96 -1.22
C PRO A 77 9.59 -27.11 -2.03
N ALA A 78 8.67 -26.15 -1.97
CA ALA A 78 7.45 -26.15 -2.81
C ALA A 78 7.79 -25.78 -4.26
N GLU A 79 8.62 -24.76 -4.44
CA GLU A 79 9.10 -24.31 -5.75
C GLU A 79 9.94 -25.39 -6.44
N GLU A 80 10.84 -26.06 -5.71
CA GLU A 80 11.65 -27.14 -6.27
C GLU A 80 10.78 -28.28 -6.81
N LYS A 81 9.71 -28.65 -6.10
CA LYS A 81 8.75 -29.68 -6.56
C LYS A 81 8.01 -29.24 -7.81
N MET A 82 7.47 -28.02 -7.82
CA MET A 82 6.76 -27.49 -9.00
C MET A 82 7.69 -27.42 -10.21
N ARG A 83 8.94 -26.95 -10.02
CA ARG A 83 9.94 -26.93 -11.10
C ARG A 83 10.28 -28.33 -11.60
N ALA A 84 10.40 -29.31 -10.71
CA ALA A 84 10.66 -30.69 -11.09
C ALA A 84 9.52 -31.27 -11.92
N GLU A 85 8.26 -31.08 -11.50
CA GLU A 85 7.07 -31.52 -12.21
C GLU A 85 7.00 -30.91 -13.62
N VAL A 86 7.18 -29.58 -13.73
CA VAL A 86 7.20 -28.87 -15.02
C VAL A 86 8.32 -29.37 -15.92
N LEU A 87 9.51 -29.63 -15.39
CA LEU A 87 10.63 -30.17 -16.17
C LEU A 87 10.37 -31.59 -16.65
N GLU A 88 9.74 -32.44 -15.83
CA GLU A 88 9.35 -33.80 -16.22
C GLU A 88 8.32 -33.78 -17.34
N GLU A 89 7.31 -32.92 -17.24
CA GLU A 89 6.30 -32.74 -18.29
C GLU A 89 6.94 -32.22 -19.58
N TRP A 90 7.80 -31.21 -19.49
CA TRP A 90 8.52 -30.67 -20.63
C TRP A 90 9.38 -31.73 -21.32
N ASN A 91 10.13 -32.52 -20.54
CA ASN A 91 10.94 -33.63 -21.08
C ASN A 91 10.06 -34.67 -21.78
N ARG A 92 8.91 -35.04 -21.20
CA ARG A 92 7.95 -35.97 -21.82
C ARG A 92 7.42 -35.43 -23.14
N VAL A 93 7.05 -34.16 -23.19
CA VAL A 93 6.56 -33.49 -24.41
C VAL A 93 7.68 -33.42 -25.46
N GLU A 94 8.90 -33.07 -25.07
CA GLU A 94 10.04 -33.02 -26.00
C GLU A 94 10.42 -34.41 -26.53
N GLU A 95 10.29 -35.48 -25.74
CA GLU A 95 10.50 -36.85 -26.21
C GLU A 95 9.48 -37.25 -27.27
N VAL A 96 8.18 -37.02 -27.01
CA VAL A 96 7.10 -37.24 -27.98
C VAL A 96 7.32 -36.40 -29.23
N ARG A 97 7.72 -35.13 -29.06
CA ARG A 97 8.05 -34.23 -30.17
C ARG A 97 9.24 -34.75 -30.98
N ARG A 98 10.27 -35.30 -30.32
CA ARG A 98 11.45 -35.87 -30.96
C ARG A 98 11.10 -37.14 -31.73
N GLU A 99 10.25 -37.99 -31.18
CA GLU A 99 9.75 -39.19 -31.85
C GLU A 99 8.88 -38.85 -33.06
N ALA A 100 7.97 -37.87 -32.93
CA ALA A 100 7.18 -37.34 -34.03
C ALA A 100 8.07 -36.73 -35.13
N LYS A 101 9.09 -35.92 -34.75
CA LYS A 101 10.08 -35.37 -35.69
C LYS A 101 10.90 -36.45 -36.40
N LYS A 102 11.19 -37.59 -35.75
CA LYS A 102 11.88 -38.73 -36.37
C LYS A 102 10.98 -39.49 -37.35
N ALA A 103 9.67 -39.55 -37.06
CA ALA A 103 8.69 -40.24 -37.90
C ALA A 103 8.27 -39.43 -39.14
N VAL A 104 8.29 -38.10 -39.07
CA VAL A 104 7.89 -37.22 -40.18
C VAL A 104 9.11 -36.82 -41.02
N LYS A 105 9.22 -37.38 -42.23
CA LYS A 105 10.29 -37.08 -43.20
C LYS A 105 9.94 -35.98 -44.22
N SER A 106 8.85 -35.23 -44.06
CA SER A 106 8.45 -34.19 -45.02
C SER A 106 7.86 -32.95 -44.32
N GLY A 107 8.36 -31.78 -44.71
CA GLY A 107 8.27 -30.49 -44.01
C GLY A 107 6.92 -29.79 -43.92
N GLU A 108 5.82 -30.53 -43.75
CA GLU A 108 4.46 -29.97 -43.69
C GLU A 108 3.92 -29.79 -42.26
N VAL A 109 4.61 -30.32 -41.25
CA VAL A 109 4.09 -30.41 -39.86
C VAL A 109 4.56 -29.25 -38.95
N VAL A 110 5.40 -28.34 -39.46
CA VAL A 110 5.89 -27.19 -38.66
C VAL A 110 4.76 -26.20 -38.33
N SER A 111 3.68 -26.14 -39.12
CA SER A 111 2.50 -25.32 -38.80
C SER A 111 1.64 -25.93 -37.69
N MET A 112 1.45 -27.25 -37.70
CA MET A 112 0.54 -27.94 -36.76
C MET A 112 1.09 -27.99 -35.32
N VAL A 113 2.41 -28.10 -35.16
CA VAL A 113 3.03 -28.07 -33.81
C VAL A 113 2.93 -26.69 -33.16
N LYS A 114 2.78 -25.61 -33.95
CA LYS A 114 2.52 -24.26 -33.44
C LYS A 114 1.07 -24.08 -32.97
N GLU A 115 0.13 -24.88 -33.48
CA GLU A 115 -1.28 -24.90 -33.03
C GLU A 115 -1.53 -25.82 -31.82
N VAL A 116 -0.72 -26.87 -31.62
CA VAL A 116 -0.88 -27.80 -30.47
C VAL A 116 -0.08 -27.37 -29.24
N LEU A 117 0.98 -26.57 -29.42
CA LEU A 117 1.72 -25.94 -28.31
C LEU A 117 1.08 -24.59 -27.96
N PHE A 118 -0.21 -24.63 -27.63
CA PHE A 118 -1.03 -23.43 -27.46
C PHE A 118 -1.09 -22.95 -26.01
N GLU A 119 0.08 -22.72 -25.40
CA GLU A 119 0.17 -21.81 -24.22
C GLU A 119 -0.36 -20.41 -24.59
N GLY A 120 -0.28 -20.03 -25.87
CA GLY A 120 -0.81 -18.77 -26.36
C GLY A 120 -2.35 -18.66 -26.42
N MET A 121 -3.14 -19.75 -26.43
CA MET A 121 -4.62 -19.64 -26.40
C MET A 121 -5.07 -19.42 -24.99
N GLU A 122 -4.49 -20.14 -24.04
CA GLU A 122 -4.85 -19.98 -22.65
C GLU A 122 -4.43 -18.60 -22.17
N GLU A 123 -3.27 -18.09 -22.57
CA GLU A 123 -2.89 -16.69 -22.33
C GLU A 123 -3.79 -15.69 -23.09
N GLU A 124 -4.16 -15.94 -24.35
CA GLU A 124 -5.10 -15.04 -25.09
C GLU A 124 -6.53 -15.08 -24.52
N VAL A 125 -7.00 -16.23 -24.05
CA VAL A 125 -8.32 -16.42 -23.43
C VAL A 125 -8.34 -15.82 -22.02
N GLU A 126 -7.27 -15.99 -21.22
CA GLU A 126 -7.14 -15.31 -19.92
C GLU A 126 -6.99 -13.79 -20.10
N GLU A 127 -6.25 -13.31 -21.11
CA GLU A 127 -6.19 -11.88 -21.44
C GLU A 127 -7.54 -11.33 -21.88
N GLU A 128 -8.31 -12.06 -22.70
CA GLU A 128 -9.66 -11.67 -23.10
C GLU A 128 -10.62 -11.66 -21.91
N GLU A 129 -10.63 -12.69 -21.05
CA GLU A 129 -11.45 -12.71 -19.83
C GLU A 129 -11.09 -11.60 -18.86
N ARG A 130 -9.79 -11.27 -18.73
CA ARG A 130 -9.31 -10.17 -17.90
C ARG A 130 -9.73 -8.81 -18.47
N LYS A 131 -9.65 -8.62 -19.79
CA LYS A 131 -10.15 -7.43 -20.49
C LYS A 131 -11.67 -7.30 -20.38
N GLU A 132 -12.43 -8.40 -20.42
CA GLU A 132 -13.87 -8.38 -20.22
C GLU A 132 -14.24 -8.01 -18.78
N ARG A 133 -13.54 -8.55 -17.79
CA ARG A 133 -13.72 -8.17 -16.37
C ARG A 133 -13.40 -6.70 -16.12
N GLU A 134 -12.29 -6.20 -16.68
CA GLU A 134 -11.93 -4.78 -16.57
C GLU A 134 -12.95 -3.86 -17.26
N LYS A 135 -13.50 -4.27 -18.41
CA LYS A 135 -14.58 -3.53 -19.09
C LYS A 135 -15.86 -3.51 -18.24
N LEU A 136 -16.23 -4.64 -17.65
CA LEU A 136 -17.42 -4.74 -16.78
C LEU A 136 -17.25 -3.88 -15.52
N GLU A 137 -16.09 -3.90 -14.87
CA GLU A 137 -15.79 -3.03 -13.73
C GLU A 137 -15.81 -1.56 -14.13
N LYS A 138 -15.27 -1.20 -15.30
CA LYS A 138 -15.27 0.17 -15.81
C LYS A 138 -16.69 0.66 -16.12
N GLU A 139 -17.51 -0.16 -16.76
CA GLU A 139 -18.93 0.14 -17.00
C GLU A 139 -19.72 0.27 -15.69
N GLU A 140 -19.39 -0.54 -14.67
CA GLU A 140 -20.03 -0.48 -13.36
C GLU A 140 -19.60 0.78 -12.59
N MET A 141 -18.32 1.16 -12.66
CA MET A 141 -17.83 2.42 -12.09
C MET A 141 -18.38 3.67 -12.79
N GLU A 142 -18.58 3.61 -14.12
CA GLU A 142 -19.26 4.65 -14.89
C GLU A 142 -20.75 4.75 -14.50
N ARG A 143 -21.46 3.62 -14.32
CA ARG A 143 -22.85 3.61 -13.81
C ARG A 143 -22.97 4.17 -12.39
N GLU A 144 -21.99 3.89 -11.53
CA GLU A 144 -21.97 4.39 -10.15
C GLU A 144 -21.46 5.84 -10.04
N GLY A 145 -21.06 6.47 -11.17
CA GLY A 145 -20.55 7.84 -11.18
C GLY A 145 -19.28 8.04 -10.36
N ARG A 146 -18.54 6.94 -10.07
CA ARG A 146 -17.28 6.98 -9.33
C ARG A 146 -16.21 7.52 -10.26
N ARG A 147 -15.91 8.81 -10.13
CA ARG A 147 -14.76 9.41 -10.81
C ARG A 147 -13.49 8.85 -10.17
N GLU A 148 -12.76 8.02 -10.92
CA GLU A 148 -11.42 7.60 -10.56
C GLU A 148 -10.57 8.85 -10.27
N PHE A 149 -9.94 8.88 -9.10
CA PHE A 149 -9.07 9.97 -8.71
C PHE A 149 -7.76 9.87 -9.52
N VAL A 150 -7.71 10.53 -10.68
CA VAL A 150 -6.52 10.56 -11.53
C VAL A 150 -5.59 11.68 -11.05
N VAL A 151 -4.46 11.29 -10.44
CA VAL A 151 -3.36 12.22 -10.13
C VAL A 151 -2.52 12.40 -11.38
N HIS A 152 -2.60 13.57 -12.00
CA HIS A 152 -1.75 13.88 -13.15
C HIS A 152 -0.34 14.23 -12.64
N VAL A 153 0.54 13.23 -12.65
CA VAL A 153 1.97 13.44 -12.41
C VAL A 153 2.58 13.97 -13.71
N PRO A 154 3.34 15.08 -13.68
CA PRO A 154 4.06 15.56 -14.86
C PRO A 154 5.18 14.57 -15.20
N LEU A 155 4.89 13.67 -16.15
CA LEU A 155 5.86 12.75 -16.71
C LEU A 155 6.54 13.42 -17.92
N PRO A 156 7.87 13.33 -18.03
CA PRO A 156 8.57 13.81 -19.21
C PRO A 156 8.17 13.00 -20.45
N ASP A 157 8.02 13.68 -21.58
CA ASP A 157 7.70 13.03 -22.86
C ASP A 157 8.88 12.14 -23.33
N ASP A 158 8.62 11.16 -24.18
CA ASP A 158 9.64 10.25 -24.72
C ASP A 158 10.85 11.01 -25.34
N LYS A 159 10.58 12.12 -26.02
CA LYS A 159 11.61 12.98 -26.61
C LYS A 159 12.48 13.67 -25.56
N GLU A 160 11.91 14.00 -24.41
CA GLU A 160 12.63 14.59 -23.29
C GLU A 160 13.50 13.53 -22.59
N ILE A 161 12.97 12.31 -22.43
CA ILE A 161 13.71 11.16 -21.92
C ILE A 161 14.92 10.86 -22.81
N GLU A 162 14.74 10.81 -24.13
CA GLU A 162 15.83 10.60 -25.08
C GLU A 162 16.93 11.66 -24.95
N ARG A 163 16.56 12.94 -24.84
CA ARG A 163 17.52 14.03 -24.64
C ARG A 163 18.29 13.87 -23.34
N MET A 164 17.60 13.58 -22.23
CA MET A 164 18.24 13.35 -20.93
C MET A 164 19.20 12.16 -20.96
N VAL A 165 18.80 11.07 -21.62
CA VAL A 165 19.66 9.88 -21.77
C VAL A 165 20.90 10.20 -22.61
N LEU A 166 20.75 10.94 -23.70
CA LEU A 166 21.87 11.37 -24.53
C LEU A 166 22.83 12.30 -23.78
N GLU A 167 22.31 13.27 -23.02
CA GLU A 167 23.14 14.17 -22.20
C GLU A 167 23.87 13.41 -21.09
N LYS A 168 23.19 12.47 -20.42
CA LYS A 168 23.80 11.63 -19.38
C LYS A 168 24.94 10.79 -19.95
N LYS A 169 24.73 10.13 -21.10
CA LYS A 169 25.77 9.33 -21.78
C LYS A 169 26.92 10.22 -22.26
N LYS A 170 26.63 11.40 -22.79
CA LYS A 170 27.64 12.38 -23.20
C LYS A 170 28.51 12.80 -22.02
N ARG A 171 27.89 13.14 -20.88
CA ARG A 171 28.61 13.50 -19.66
C ARG A 171 29.45 12.34 -19.12
N GLU A 172 28.92 11.12 -19.15
CA GLU A 172 29.65 9.92 -18.72
C GLU A 172 30.90 9.69 -19.59
N LEU A 173 30.77 9.78 -20.91
CA LEU A 173 31.93 9.67 -21.82
C LEU A 173 32.93 10.80 -21.60
N LEU A 174 32.47 12.04 -21.41
CA LEU A 174 33.37 13.16 -21.08
C LEU A 174 34.11 12.88 -19.76
N SER A 175 33.43 12.41 -18.72
CA SER A 175 34.07 12.10 -17.44
C SER A 175 35.10 10.96 -17.53
N LYS A 176 34.90 9.99 -18.43
CA LYS A 176 35.81 8.84 -18.58
C LYS A 176 37.03 9.15 -19.42
N TYR A 177 36.89 10.00 -20.43
CA TYR A 177 37.89 10.16 -21.49
C TYR A 177 38.49 11.55 -21.60
N VAL A 178 37.96 12.54 -20.88
CA VAL A 178 38.46 13.91 -20.93
C VAL A 178 39.20 14.24 -19.64
N SER A 179 40.44 14.72 -19.77
CA SER A 179 41.23 15.24 -18.67
C SER A 179 40.67 16.58 -18.18
N GLU A 180 40.85 16.88 -16.89
CA GLU A 180 40.34 18.11 -16.26
C GLU A 180 40.82 19.38 -16.98
N GLY A 181 42.08 19.40 -17.45
CA GLY A 181 42.61 20.54 -18.21
C GLY A 181 41.94 20.80 -19.57
N LEU A 182 41.51 19.75 -20.29
CA LEU A 182 40.82 19.92 -21.57
C LEU A 182 39.38 20.44 -21.38
N LEU A 183 38.76 20.12 -20.22
CA LEU A 183 37.48 20.68 -19.83
C LEU A 183 37.59 22.18 -19.52
N GLU A 184 38.62 22.59 -18.79
CA GLU A 184 38.89 24.00 -18.47
C GLU A 184 39.10 24.82 -19.75
N GLU A 185 40.00 24.38 -20.64
CA GLU A 185 40.23 25.03 -21.94
C GLU A 185 38.94 25.12 -22.78
N GLN A 186 38.11 24.06 -22.76
CA GLN A 186 36.81 24.08 -23.45
C GLN A 186 35.86 25.12 -22.85
N THR A 187 35.81 25.24 -21.51
CA THR A 187 34.94 26.23 -20.85
C THR A 187 35.40 27.66 -21.12
N GLU A 188 36.70 27.92 -21.09
CA GLU A 188 37.29 29.22 -21.45
C GLU A 188 37.00 29.57 -22.90
N ALA A 189 37.21 28.63 -23.83
CA ALA A 189 36.90 28.84 -25.25
C ALA A 189 35.41 29.12 -25.50
N LYS A 190 34.50 28.43 -24.81
CA LYS A 190 33.05 28.70 -24.90
C LYS A 190 32.68 30.07 -24.34
N ALA A 191 33.31 30.49 -23.24
CA ALA A 191 33.13 31.82 -22.67
C ALA A 191 33.61 32.92 -23.64
N MET A 192 34.76 32.72 -24.29
CA MET A 192 35.30 33.63 -25.30
C MET A 192 34.41 33.73 -26.55
N LEU A 193 33.76 32.62 -26.93
CA LEU A 193 32.81 32.57 -28.04
C LEU A 193 31.40 33.05 -27.65
N ASN A 194 31.18 33.41 -26.39
CA ASN A 194 29.89 33.83 -25.84
C ASN A 194 28.76 32.81 -26.09
N ILE A 195 29.10 31.53 -26.16
CA ILE A 195 28.16 30.42 -26.33
C ILE A 195 27.81 29.92 -24.93
N GLN A 196 26.96 30.66 -24.24
CA GLN A 196 26.34 30.20 -22.99
C GLN A 196 25.00 29.57 -23.36
N ARG A 197 24.84 28.29 -23.02
CA ARG A 197 23.61 27.52 -23.22
C ARG A 197 23.16 26.97 -21.89
#